data_AF-A0A850YSU5-F1
#
_entry.id   AF-A0A850YSU5-F1
#
_cell.length_a   1.000
_cell.length_b   1.000
_cell.length_c   1.000
_cell.angle_alpha   90.00
_cell.angle_beta   90.00
_cell.angle_gamma   90.00
#
_symmetry.space_group_name_H-M   'P 1'
#
loop_
_entity.id
_entity.type
_entity.pdbx_description
1 polymer ?
#
loop_
_entity_poly.entity_id
_entity_poly.type
_entity_poly.pdbx_seq_one_letter_code
_entity_poly.pdbx_strand_id
1 'polypeptide(L)'
;REDAVLEYLKIAQDLEMYGVNYFSIKNKKGSELWLGVDALGLNIYEQNDRLTPKIGFPWIRTQGVSYAERAGLTLPFSHPKDFVFYAPRLRINKRILALCMGNHELYMRRRKPDTIEVQQMKAQAREEKHQKQMERVVGALLENEKKKRELAEKEKEKIEREKEELMERLKQIEEQTKKAQQELEEQTRRALELEQERKRAQEEAEKLAKERREAEEAKEALLRASHDQQKTQEQLAAEMAELTARITQLEMARQKKESEAQEWQYKAQRVQEDLEKTKEELKTAMSTPHVTEPMHSENEHDDEQDENAAEASAELRSEATIKDRSEEERTTEAEKNERVQKHLKALSSELANARDETKKTANDMIHAENMRLGRDKYKTLRQIRQGNTKQRIDEFESM
;
A
#
# COMPACT_ATOMS: atom_id res chain seq x y z
N ARG A 1 -18.64 -27.29 2.30
CA ARG A 1 -18.70 -28.73 1.90
C ARG A 1 -20.14 -29.22 1.92
N GLU A 2 -20.84 -29.15 3.05
CA GLU A 2 -22.27 -29.53 3.17
C GLU A 2 -23.15 -28.93 2.07
N ASP A 3 -23.05 -27.63 1.81
CA ASP A 3 -23.86 -26.94 0.79
C ASP A 3 -23.60 -27.48 -0.63
N ALA A 4 -22.34 -27.84 -0.96
CA ALA A 4 -22.01 -28.43 -2.25
C ALA A 4 -22.58 -29.87 -2.40
N VAL A 5 -22.69 -30.63 -1.30
CA VAL A 5 -23.39 -31.92 -1.30
C VAL A 5 -24.90 -31.71 -1.49
N LEU A 6 -25.47 -30.65 -0.90
CA LEU A 6 -26.88 -30.30 -1.08
C LEU A 6 -27.18 -29.87 -2.52
N GLU A 7 -26.38 -28.99 -3.13
CA GLU A 7 -26.55 -28.60 -4.54
C GLU A 7 -26.37 -29.79 -5.49
N TYR A 8 -25.41 -30.69 -5.23
CA TYR A 8 -25.27 -31.93 -5.99
C TYR A 8 -26.55 -32.78 -5.92
N LEU A 9 -27.13 -32.96 -4.73
CA LEU A 9 -28.36 -33.72 -4.55
C LEU A 9 -29.60 -33.01 -5.16
N LYS A 10 -29.66 -31.68 -5.17
CA LYS A 10 -30.73 -30.91 -5.85
C LYS A 10 -30.75 -31.15 -7.36
N ILE A 11 -29.59 -31.29 -7.99
CA ILE A 11 -29.48 -31.60 -9.42
C ILE A 11 -29.72 -33.10 -9.64
N ALA A 12 -29.10 -33.97 -8.83
CA ALA A 12 -29.18 -35.41 -9.01
C ALA A 12 -30.60 -35.98 -8.81
N GLN A 13 -31.44 -35.37 -7.96
CA GLN A 13 -32.81 -35.85 -7.74
C GLN A 13 -33.71 -35.79 -8.99
N ASP A 14 -33.37 -34.92 -9.94
CA ASP A 14 -34.16 -34.66 -11.15
C ASP A 14 -33.81 -35.61 -12.31
N LEU A 15 -32.70 -36.36 -12.20
CA LEU A 15 -32.36 -37.44 -13.13
C LEU A 15 -33.46 -38.51 -13.13
N GLU A 16 -33.86 -39.00 -14.30
CA GLU A 16 -35.06 -39.82 -14.50
C GLU A 16 -35.03 -41.10 -13.66
N MET A 17 -33.84 -41.73 -13.54
CA MET A 17 -33.64 -42.96 -12.75
C MET A 17 -33.45 -42.72 -11.24
N TYR A 18 -33.26 -41.48 -10.78
CA TYR A 18 -32.97 -41.20 -9.37
C TYR A 18 -34.13 -41.60 -8.46
N GLY A 19 -33.83 -42.42 -7.45
CA GLY A 19 -34.77 -42.89 -6.43
C GLY A 19 -35.68 -44.04 -6.88
N VAL A 20 -35.58 -44.49 -8.13
CA VAL A 20 -36.49 -45.51 -8.70
C VAL A 20 -35.96 -46.92 -8.45
N ASN A 21 -36.75 -47.74 -7.77
CA ASN A 21 -36.49 -49.18 -7.62
C ASN A 21 -37.17 -49.96 -8.76
N TYR A 22 -36.38 -50.43 -9.72
CA TYR A 22 -36.87 -51.17 -10.88
C TYR A 22 -37.05 -52.68 -10.61
N PHE A 23 -38.16 -53.23 -11.06
CA PHE A 23 -38.50 -54.66 -11.01
C PHE A 23 -39.08 -55.14 -12.33
N SER A 24 -38.58 -56.25 -12.87
CA SER A 24 -39.20 -56.89 -14.04
C SER A 24 -40.50 -57.57 -13.61
N ILE A 25 -41.58 -57.25 -14.35
CA ILE A 25 -42.95 -57.71 -14.12
C ILE A 25 -43.59 -58.10 -15.46
N LYS A 26 -44.74 -58.77 -15.38
CA LYS A 26 -45.64 -59.04 -16.51
C LYS A 26 -47.07 -58.59 -16.20
N ASN A 27 -47.78 -58.12 -17.23
CA ASN A 27 -49.24 -57.89 -17.19
C ASN A 27 -50.01 -59.22 -17.43
N LYS A 28 -51.34 -59.19 -17.56
CA LYS A 28 -52.13 -60.43 -17.76
C LYS A 28 -51.90 -61.10 -19.12
N LYS A 29 -51.38 -60.39 -20.12
CA LYS A 29 -50.97 -60.96 -21.42
C LYS A 29 -49.60 -61.61 -21.40
N GLY A 30 -48.77 -61.33 -20.38
CA GLY A 30 -47.40 -61.82 -20.28
C GLY A 30 -46.33 -60.88 -20.84
N SER A 31 -46.71 -59.68 -21.32
CA SER A 31 -45.80 -58.64 -21.82
C SER A 31 -44.77 -58.26 -20.76
N GLU A 32 -43.49 -58.18 -21.13
CA GLU A 32 -42.41 -57.86 -20.19
C GLU A 32 -42.26 -56.35 -20.02
N LEU A 33 -42.36 -55.90 -18.77
CA LEU A 33 -42.39 -54.50 -18.38
C LEU A 33 -41.56 -54.27 -17.13
N TRP A 34 -41.13 -53.03 -16.89
CA TRP A 34 -40.53 -52.62 -15.63
C TRP A 34 -41.54 -51.89 -14.75
N LEU A 35 -41.66 -52.30 -13.50
CA LEU A 35 -42.26 -51.52 -12.42
C LEU A 35 -41.15 -50.71 -11.73
N GLY A 36 -41.26 -49.39 -11.74
CA GLY A 36 -40.48 -48.49 -10.88
C GLY A 36 -41.28 -48.12 -9.63
N VAL A 37 -40.70 -48.35 -8.46
CA VAL A 37 -41.23 -47.90 -7.16
C VAL A 37 -40.38 -46.74 -6.65
N ASP A 38 -40.98 -45.56 -6.41
CA ASP A 38 -40.28 -44.36 -5.96
C ASP A 38 -41.04 -43.58 -4.87
N ALA A 39 -40.46 -42.47 -4.41
CA ALA A 39 -41.02 -41.63 -3.35
C ALA A 39 -42.21 -40.75 -3.78
N LEU A 40 -42.63 -40.79 -5.04
CA LEU A 40 -43.71 -40.00 -5.66
C LEU A 40 -44.86 -40.88 -6.18
N GLY A 41 -44.63 -42.18 -6.40
CA GLY A 41 -45.64 -43.16 -6.80
C GLY A 41 -45.06 -44.47 -7.34
N LEU A 42 -45.83 -45.06 -8.25
CA LEU A 42 -45.49 -46.23 -9.05
C LEU A 42 -45.51 -45.84 -10.52
N ASN A 43 -44.50 -46.21 -11.29
CA ASN A 43 -44.45 -45.92 -12.72
C ASN A 43 -44.13 -47.21 -13.51
N ILE A 44 -44.73 -47.37 -14.68
CA ILE A 44 -44.52 -48.51 -15.58
C ILE A 44 -43.70 -48.06 -16.79
N TYR A 45 -42.74 -48.89 -17.19
CA TYR A 45 -41.86 -48.65 -18.32
C TYR A 45 -41.80 -49.88 -19.24
N GLU A 46 -41.49 -49.67 -20.51
CA GLU A 46 -41.23 -50.75 -21.47
C GLU A 46 -39.89 -51.45 -21.16
N GLN A 47 -39.74 -52.73 -21.54
CA GLN A 47 -38.54 -53.51 -21.23
C GLN A 47 -37.21 -52.85 -21.66
N ASN A 48 -37.25 -52.07 -22.76
CA ASN A 48 -36.08 -51.45 -23.40
C ASN A 48 -35.81 -49.99 -22.98
N ASP A 49 -36.74 -49.35 -22.26
CA ASP A 49 -36.63 -47.95 -21.85
C ASP A 49 -36.88 -47.84 -20.34
N ARG A 50 -35.86 -47.42 -19.57
CA ARG A 50 -35.97 -47.18 -18.12
C ARG A 50 -35.92 -45.70 -17.73
N LEU A 51 -35.85 -44.81 -18.72
CA LEU A 51 -35.84 -43.36 -18.52
C LEU A 51 -37.25 -42.78 -18.65
N THR A 52 -37.99 -43.20 -19.68
CA THR A 52 -39.35 -42.70 -19.96
C THR A 52 -40.40 -43.70 -19.47
N PRO A 53 -41.00 -43.49 -18.28
CA PRO A 53 -42.20 -44.23 -17.91
C PRO A 53 -43.35 -43.87 -18.84
N LYS A 54 -44.27 -44.81 -19.08
CA LYS A 54 -45.47 -44.62 -19.92
C LYS A 54 -46.75 -44.41 -19.11
N ILE A 55 -46.85 -45.07 -17.95
CA ILE A 55 -48.03 -45.05 -17.08
C ILE A 55 -47.59 -44.77 -15.64
N GLY A 56 -48.28 -43.90 -14.91
CA GLY A 56 -47.94 -43.58 -13.52
C GLY A 56 -49.14 -43.52 -12.57
N PHE A 57 -48.96 -43.99 -11.35
CA PHE A 57 -49.94 -43.99 -10.27
C PHE A 57 -49.36 -43.27 -9.03
N PRO A 58 -49.86 -42.09 -8.64
CA PRO A 58 -49.37 -41.36 -7.48
C PRO A 58 -49.90 -41.97 -6.17
N TRP A 59 -49.10 -41.93 -5.10
CA TRP A 59 -49.43 -42.51 -3.79
C TRP A 59 -50.71 -41.94 -3.14
N ILE A 60 -51.19 -40.75 -3.54
CA ILE A 60 -52.48 -40.20 -3.10
C ILE A 60 -53.71 -41.00 -3.60
N ARG A 61 -53.58 -41.82 -4.66
CA ARG A 61 -54.69 -42.63 -5.21
C ARG A 61 -54.67 -44.10 -4.74
N THR A 62 -53.59 -44.58 -4.12
CA THR A 62 -53.50 -45.93 -3.54
C THR A 62 -54.09 -45.94 -2.13
N GLN A 63 -55.05 -46.81 -1.83
CA GLN A 63 -55.63 -46.93 -0.48
C GLN A 63 -54.86 -47.90 0.44
N GLY A 64 -53.89 -48.62 -0.13
CA GLY A 64 -53.02 -49.55 0.55
C GLY A 64 -52.25 -50.39 -0.48
N VAL A 65 -51.55 -51.42 -0.01
CA VAL A 65 -50.88 -52.42 -0.85
C VAL A 65 -51.18 -53.78 -0.24
N SER A 66 -51.69 -54.72 -1.04
CA SER A 66 -52.00 -56.06 -0.57
C SER A 66 -51.27 -57.12 -1.40
N TYR A 67 -51.21 -58.34 -0.90
CA TYR A 67 -50.56 -59.45 -1.58
C TYR A 67 -51.38 -60.73 -1.44
N ALA A 68 -51.56 -61.45 -2.54
CA ALA A 68 -52.33 -62.68 -2.60
C ALA A 68 -51.50 -63.78 -3.27
N GLU A 69 -51.20 -64.86 -2.54
CA GLU A 69 -50.14 -65.82 -2.90
C GLU A 69 -50.31 -66.49 -4.27
N ARG A 70 -51.55 -66.59 -4.79
CA ARG A 70 -51.87 -67.22 -6.08
C ARG A 70 -52.24 -66.26 -7.21
N ALA A 71 -52.35 -64.95 -6.97
CA ALA A 71 -52.97 -64.01 -7.93
C ALA A 71 -52.02 -62.92 -8.48
N GLY A 72 -50.80 -62.80 -7.95
CA GLY A 72 -49.88 -61.69 -8.24
C GLY A 72 -49.79 -60.71 -7.08
N LEU A 73 -49.23 -59.52 -7.31
CA LEU A 73 -49.29 -58.42 -6.34
C LEU A 73 -50.41 -57.45 -6.77
N THR A 74 -51.34 -57.21 -5.85
CA THR A 74 -52.52 -56.37 -6.08
C THR A 74 -52.34 -55.03 -5.39
N LEU A 75 -52.52 -53.96 -6.15
CA LEU A 75 -52.63 -52.61 -5.60
C LEU A 75 -54.11 -52.22 -5.57
N PRO A 76 -54.76 -52.25 -4.39
CA PRO A 76 -56.15 -51.84 -4.26
C PRO A 76 -56.27 -50.33 -4.49
N PHE A 77 -56.85 -49.98 -5.64
CA PHE A 77 -57.30 -48.64 -5.96
C PHE A 77 -58.79 -48.51 -5.59
N SER A 78 -59.25 -47.29 -5.36
CA SER A 78 -60.57 -46.94 -4.78
C SER A 78 -61.79 -47.21 -5.70
N HIS A 79 -61.91 -48.41 -6.26
CA HIS A 79 -62.82 -48.87 -7.33
C HIS A 79 -62.41 -48.46 -8.78
N PRO A 80 -62.83 -49.22 -9.82
CA PRO A 80 -63.54 -50.50 -9.80
C PRO A 80 -62.69 -51.69 -10.34
N LYS A 81 -61.41 -51.48 -10.64
CA LYS A 81 -60.46 -52.52 -11.08
C LYS A 81 -59.21 -52.46 -10.24
N ASP A 82 -58.76 -53.61 -9.77
CA ASP A 82 -57.44 -53.79 -9.18
C ASP A 82 -56.35 -53.71 -10.25
N PHE A 83 -55.25 -53.04 -9.91
CA PHE A 83 -54.01 -53.13 -10.68
C PHE A 83 -53.25 -54.38 -10.22
N VAL A 84 -53.07 -55.34 -11.13
CA VAL A 84 -52.51 -56.67 -10.85
C VAL A 84 -51.37 -56.95 -11.82
N PHE A 85 -50.22 -57.35 -11.29
CA PHE A 85 -49.05 -57.74 -12.09
C PHE A 85 -48.33 -58.93 -11.48
N TYR A 86 -47.49 -59.57 -12.29
CA TYR A 86 -46.78 -60.81 -11.94
C TYR A 86 -45.27 -60.58 -11.97
N ALA A 87 -44.58 -60.66 -10.83
CA ALA A 87 -43.12 -60.73 -10.78
C ALA A 87 -42.66 -62.20 -10.78
N PRO A 88 -41.51 -62.54 -11.40
CA PRO A 88 -41.11 -63.93 -11.64
C PRO A 88 -40.66 -64.73 -10.40
N ARG A 89 -40.58 -64.12 -9.21
CA ARG A 89 -40.17 -64.81 -7.96
C ARG A 89 -40.88 -64.21 -6.75
N LEU A 90 -41.36 -65.04 -5.82
CA LEU A 90 -42.03 -64.63 -4.57
C LEU A 90 -41.20 -63.63 -3.73
N ARG A 91 -39.86 -63.81 -3.67
CA ARG A 91 -38.95 -62.88 -2.96
C ARG A 91 -38.97 -61.46 -3.55
N ILE A 92 -39.26 -61.32 -4.84
CA ILE A 92 -39.41 -60.02 -5.51
C ILE A 92 -40.73 -59.36 -5.06
N ASN A 93 -41.85 -60.09 -5.07
CA ASN A 93 -43.14 -59.58 -4.56
C ASN A 93 -43.02 -59.06 -3.12
N LYS A 94 -42.37 -59.81 -2.22
CA LYS A 94 -42.16 -59.37 -0.82
C LYS A 94 -41.30 -58.10 -0.72
N ARG A 95 -40.29 -57.92 -1.59
CA ARG A 95 -39.48 -56.69 -1.65
C ARG A 95 -40.27 -55.51 -2.23
N ILE A 96 -41.08 -55.72 -3.27
CA ILE A 96 -41.95 -54.69 -3.84
C ILE A 96 -42.94 -54.20 -2.78
N LEU A 97 -43.66 -55.12 -2.13
CA LEU A 97 -44.64 -54.81 -1.08
C LEU A 97 -44.04 -53.90 0.01
N ALA A 98 -42.88 -54.29 0.57
CA ALA A 98 -42.21 -53.52 1.62
C ALA A 98 -41.80 -52.11 1.16
N LEU A 99 -41.28 -51.97 -0.07
CA LEU A 99 -40.93 -50.67 -0.65
C LEU A 99 -42.15 -49.80 -0.91
N CYS A 100 -43.25 -50.38 -1.41
CA CYS A 100 -44.48 -49.64 -1.66
C CYS A 100 -45.10 -49.13 -0.34
N MET A 101 -45.14 -49.97 0.70
CA MET A 101 -45.63 -49.58 2.03
C MET A 101 -44.79 -48.44 2.62
N GLY A 102 -43.46 -48.58 2.66
CA GLY A 102 -42.57 -47.56 3.23
C GLY A 102 -42.58 -46.23 2.46
N ASN A 103 -42.63 -46.26 1.12
CA ASN A 103 -42.73 -45.04 0.32
C ASN A 103 -44.09 -44.36 0.49
N HIS A 104 -45.18 -45.12 0.55
CA HIS A 104 -46.53 -44.59 0.81
C HIS A 104 -46.62 -43.94 2.20
N GLU A 105 -46.09 -44.60 3.24
CA GLU A 105 -46.06 -44.04 4.61
C GLU A 105 -45.28 -42.72 4.67
N LEU A 106 -44.06 -42.69 4.11
CA LEU A 106 -43.24 -41.47 4.05
C LEU A 106 -43.83 -40.38 3.14
N TYR A 107 -44.63 -40.74 2.14
CA TYR A 107 -45.40 -39.80 1.31
C TYR A 107 -46.57 -39.17 2.08
N MET A 108 -47.25 -39.95 2.92
CA MET A 108 -48.32 -39.46 3.78
C MET A 108 -47.78 -38.67 4.99
N ARG A 109 -46.59 -39.02 5.53
CA ARG A 109 -45.93 -38.21 6.58
C ARG A 109 -45.51 -36.84 6.06
N ARG A 110 -44.98 -36.74 4.82
CA ARG A 110 -44.62 -35.47 4.16
C ARG A 110 -45.80 -34.51 3.95
N ARG A 111 -47.05 -34.99 4.02
CA ARG A 111 -48.29 -34.20 3.81
C ARG A 111 -49.00 -33.82 5.11
N LYS A 112 -48.39 -34.12 6.24
CA LYS A 112 -48.81 -33.65 7.57
C LYS A 112 -47.77 -32.63 8.05
N PRO A 113 -48.14 -31.71 8.96
CA PRO A 113 -47.16 -30.86 9.65
C PRO A 113 -46.07 -31.73 10.31
N ASP A 114 -44.84 -31.20 10.37
CA ASP A 114 -43.72 -31.87 11.05
C ASP A 114 -44.11 -32.24 12.50
N THR A 115 -43.72 -33.42 12.97
CA THR A 115 -43.85 -33.77 14.40
C THR A 115 -42.93 -32.89 15.25
N ILE A 116 -43.27 -32.69 16.52
CA ILE A 116 -42.51 -31.81 17.44
C ILE A 116 -41.02 -32.15 17.44
N GLU A 117 -40.67 -33.45 17.47
CA GLU A 117 -39.31 -33.97 17.35
C GLU A 117 -38.60 -33.46 16.07
N VAL A 118 -39.28 -33.53 14.92
CA VAL A 118 -38.73 -33.08 13.63
C VAL A 118 -38.59 -31.56 13.58
N GLN A 119 -39.51 -30.82 14.21
CA GLN A 119 -39.38 -29.36 14.36
C GLN A 119 -38.18 -28.99 15.25
N GLN A 120 -37.98 -29.70 16.36
CA GLN A 120 -36.82 -29.54 17.25
C GLN A 120 -35.50 -29.88 16.54
N MET A 121 -35.42 -31.02 15.84
CA MET A 121 -34.26 -31.39 15.02
C MET A 121 -33.97 -30.35 13.93
N LYS A 122 -35.00 -29.79 13.27
CA LYS A 122 -34.85 -28.68 12.31
C LYS A 122 -34.45 -27.35 12.97
N ALA A 123 -34.83 -27.10 14.22
CA ALA A 123 -34.37 -25.93 14.97
C ALA A 123 -32.88 -26.08 15.31
N GLN A 124 -32.50 -27.15 16.00
CA GLN A 124 -31.11 -27.46 16.36
C GLN A 124 -30.18 -27.47 15.13
N ALA A 125 -30.58 -28.13 14.03
CA ALA A 125 -29.74 -28.17 12.83
C ALA A 125 -29.56 -26.79 12.14
N ARG A 126 -30.49 -25.84 12.33
CA ARG A 126 -30.33 -24.45 11.88
C ARG A 126 -29.44 -23.65 12.83
N GLU A 127 -29.61 -23.83 14.14
CA GLU A 127 -28.81 -23.20 15.18
C GLU A 127 -27.34 -23.64 15.08
N GLU A 128 -27.06 -24.95 15.03
CA GLU A 128 -25.71 -25.49 14.80
C GLU A 128 -25.09 -24.98 13.49
N LYS A 129 -25.87 -24.85 12.41
CA LYS A 129 -25.35 -24.31 11.14
C LYS A 129 -25.02 -22.83 11.26
N HIS A 130 -25.86 -22.05 11.95
CA HIS A 130 -25.62 -20.63 12.19
C HIS A 130 -24.41 -20.41 13.11
N GLN A 131 -24.27 -21.19 14.18
CA GLN A 131 -23.11 -21.18 15.07
C GLN A 131 -21.82 -21.51 14.29
N LYS A 132 -21.79 -22.62 13.53
CA LYS A 132 -20.65 -23.00 12.67
C LYS A 132 -20.34 -21.97 11.58
N GLN A 133 -21.32 -21.13 11.19
CA GLN A 133 -21.10 -20.00 10.29
C GLN A 133 -20.50 -18.80 11.04
N MET A 134 -21.01 -18.46 12.23
CA MET A 134 -20.49 -17.40 13.08
C MET A 134 -19.05 -17.68 13.50
N GLU A 135 -18.73 -18.89 13.92
CA GLU A 135 -17.37 -19.35 14.26
C GLU A 135 -16.39 -19.18 13.08
N ARG A 136 -16.84 -19.43 11.84
CA ARG A 136 -16.02 -19.20 10.63
C ARG A 136 -15.82 -17.70 10.34
N VAL A 137 -16.84 -16.86 10.55
CA VAL A 137 -16.73 -15.41 10.37
C VAL A 137 -15.80 -14.81 11.42
N VAL A 138 -15.98 -15.15 12.69
CA VAL A 138 -15.11 -14.73 13.80
C VAL A 138 -13.68 -15.23 13.58
N GLY A 139 -13.50 -16.49 13.16
CA GLY A 139 -12.18 -17.04 12.80
C GLY A 139 -11.48 -16.25 11.70
N ALA A 140 -12.19 -15.90 10.63
CA ALA A 140 -11.65 -15.09 9.52
C ALA A 140 -11.34 -13.64 9.94
N LEU A 141 -12.14 -13.05 10.82
CA LEU A 141 -11.85 -11.72 11.41
C LEU A 141 -10.58 -11.77 12.26
N LEU A 142 -10.44 -12.76 13.14
CA LEU A 142 -9.24 -12.97 13.96
C LEU A 142 -7.99 -13.27 13.12
N GLU A 143 -8.12 -14.00 12.00
CA GLU A 143 -7.00 -14.24 11.08
C GLU A 143 -6.55 -12.94 10.38
N ASN A 144 -7.49 -12.09 9.97
CA ASN A 144 -7.20 -10.77 9.41
C ASN A 144 -6.61 -9.80 10.45
N GLU A 145 -7.08 -9.84 11.71
CA GLU A 145 -6.50 -9.06 12.81
C GLU A 145 -5.06 -9.48 13.11
N LYS A 146 -4.78 -10.81 13.14
CA LYS A 146 -3.43 -11.34 13.29
C LYS A 146 -2.50 -10.88 12.17
N LYS A 147 -2.93 -10.98 10.90
CA LYS A 147 -2.14 -10.49 9.75
C LYS A 147 -1.86 -8.98 9.83
N LYS A 148 -2.83 -8.17 10.30
CA LYS A 148 -2.61 -6.73 10.55
C LYS A 148 -1.59 -6.47 11.65
N ARG A 149 -1.63 -7.21 12.77
CA ARG A 149 -0.62 -7.11 13.83
C ARG A 149 0.78 -7.52 13.34
N GLU A 150 0.88 -8.64 12.63
CA GLU A 150 2.14 -9.15 12.07
C GLU A 150 2.79 -8.17 11.08
N LEU A 151 1.99 -7.45 10.29
CA LEU A 151 2.48 -6.37 9.41
C LEU A 151 2.97 -5.16 10.22
N ALA A 152 2.19 -4.69 11.19
CA ALA A 152 2.56 -3.55 12.03
C ALA A 152 3.82 -3.83 12.89
N GLU A 153 4.02 -5.08 13.32
CA GLU A 153 5.22 -5.52 14.03
C GLU A 153 6.46 -5.46 13.13
N LYS A 154 6.36 -5.91 11.87
CA LYS A 154 7.45 -5.81 10.88
C LYS A 154 7.74 -4.36 10.45
N GLU A 155 6.72 -3.52 10.36
CA GLU A 155 6.91 -2.08 10.12
C GLU A 155 7.60 -1.41 11.31
N LYS A 156 7.19 -1.71 12.55
CA LYS A 156 7.91 -1.25 13.76
C LYS A 156 9.36 -1.69 13.74
N GLU A 157 9.64 -2.97 13.48
CA GLU A 157 11.01 -3.50 13.44
C GLU A 157 11.86 -2.81 12.36
N LYS A 158 11.28 -2.49 11.19
CA LYS A 158 11.94 -1.73 10.14
C LYS A 158 12.26 -0.28 10.58
N ILE A 159 11.30 0.41 11.19
CA ILE A 159 11.48 1.77 11.73
C ILE A 159 12.52 1.77 12.86
N GLU A 160 12.58 0.72 13.68
CA GLU A 160 13.53 0.57 14.78
C GLU A 160 14.97 0.41 14.24
N ARG A 161 15.18 -0.42 13.22
CA ARG A 161 16.47 -0.53 12.51
C ARG A 161 16.87 0.76 11.80
N GLU A 162 15.93 1.45 11.12
CA GLU A 162 16.19 2.74 10.46
C GLU A 162 16.54 3.84 11.48
N LYS A 163 15.92 3.82 12.66
CA LYS A 163 16.25 4.70 13.78
C LYS A 163 17.66 4.40 14.33
N GLU A 164 18.04 3.14 14.47
CA GLU A 164 19.40 2.75 14.90
C GLU A 164 20.47 3.25 13.91
N GLU A 165 20.26 3.06 12.60
CA GLU A 165 21.15 3.62 11.57
C GLU A 165 21.25 5.15 11.66
N LEU A 166 20.13 5.85 11.85
CA LEU A 166 20.12 7.31 11.98
C LEU A 166 20.80 7.80 13.27
N MET A 167 20.64 7.10 14.40
CA MET A 167 21.32 7.44 15.64
C MET A 167 22.85 7.26 15.53
N GLU A 168 23.32 6.19 14.87
CA GLU A 168 24.75 5.99 14.66
C GLU A 168 25.35 7.02 13.68
N ARG A 169 24.61 7.40 12.62
CA ARG A 169 25.02 8.52 11.74
C ARG A 169 25.07 9.85 12.48
N LEU A 170 24.08 10.16 13.32
CA LEU A 170 24.08 11.38 14.15
C LEU A 170 25.28 11.42 15.10
N LYS A 171 25.59 10.30 15.76
CA LYS A 171 26.76 10.17 16.64
C LYS A 171 28.09 10.34 15.90
N GLN A 172 28.20 9.86 14.65
CA GLN A 172 29.37 10.11 13.80
C GLN A 172 29.50 11.58 13.39
N ILE A 173 28.39 12.24 13.08
CA ILE A 173 28.36 13.69 12.78
C ILE A 173 28.70 14.52 14.02
N GLU A 174 28.20 14.15 15.20
CA GLU A 174 28.52 14.80 16.48
C GLU A 174 30.02 14.69 16.79
N GLU A 175 30.62 13.50 16.62
CA GLU A 175 32.06 13.29 16.83
C GLU A 175 32.91 14.06 15.81
N GLN A 176 32.49 14.14 14.54
CA GLN A 176 33.15 14.96 13.52
C GLN A 176 33.05 16.46 13.84
N THR A 177 31.86 16.93 14.22
CA THR A 177 31.62 18.34 14.59
C THR A 177 32.46 18.72 15.81
N LYS A 178 32.53 17.85 16.82
CA LYS A 178 33.34 18.05 18.02
C LYS A 178 34.84 18.12 17.70
N LYS A 179 35.35 17.25 16.82
CA LYS A 179 36.75 17.31 16.35
C LYS A 179 37.03 18.59 15.57
N ALA A 180 36.16 18.96 14.63
CA ALA A 180 36.29 20.19 13.85
C ALA A 180 36.24 21.45 14.75
N GLN A 181 35.42 21.44 15.81
CA GLN A 181 35.37 22.55 16.76
C GLN A 181 36.61 22.60 17.68
N GLN A 182 37.13 21.46 18.14
CA GLN A 182 38.40 21.41 18.88
C GLN A 182 39.58 21.89 18.02
N GLU A 183 39.60 21.52 16.73
CA GLU A 183 40.61 22.01 15.80
C GLU A 183 40.45 23.51 15.52
N LEU A 184 39.22 24.02 15.36
CA LEU A 184 38.94 25.45 15.22
C LEU A 184 39.36 26.25 16.47
N GLU A 185 39.10 25.73 17.68
CA GLU A 185 39.56 26.33 18.95
C GLU A 185 41.09 26.36 19.01
N GLU A 186 41.78 25.29 18.58
CA GLU A 186 43.25 25.29 18.55
C GLU A 186 43.83 26.25 17.52
N GLN A 187 43.27 26.30 16.30
CA GLN A 187 43.69 27.26 15.27
C GLN A 187 43.43 28.72 15.73
N THR A 188 42.31 28.97 16.43
CA THR A 188 42.00 30.28 17.02
C THR A 188 43.01 30.65 18.11
N ARG A 189 43.42 29.70 18.96
CA ARG A 189 44.45 29.93 19.97
C ARG A 189 45.81 30.23 19.33
N ARG A 190 46.23 29.45 18.33
CA ARG A 190 47.47 29.66 17.57
C ARG A 190 47.47 31.01 16.83
N ALA A 191 46.34 31.43 16.27
CA ALA A 191 46.19 32.74 15.64
C ALA A 191 46.35 33.88 16.65
N LEU A 192 45.78 33.76 17.85
CA LEU A 192 45.94 34.74 18.93
C LEU A 192 47.38 34.77 19.49
N GLU A 193 48.03 33.61 19.62
CA GLU A 193 49.46 33.51 19.99
C GLU A 193 50.33 34.25 18.95
N LEU A 194 50.12 34.00 17.65
CA LEU A 194 50.81 34.68 16.56
C LEU A 194 50.49 36.19 16.49
N GLU A 195 49.27 36.62 16.80
CA GLU A 195 48.93 38.05 16.86
C GLU A 195 49.67 38.74 18.03
N GLN A 196 49.79 38.08 19.19
CA GLN A 196 50.56 38.60 20.32
C GLN A 196 52.06 38.69 20.00
N GLU A 197 52.63 37.69 19.31
CA GLU A 197 54.02 37.77 18.83
C GLU A 197 54.21 38.89 17.80
N ARG A 198 53.30 39.00 16.82
CA ARG A 198 53.30 40.09 15.82
C ARG A 198 53.22 41.47 16.49
N LYS A 199 52.42 41.60 17.55
CA LYS A 199 52.29 42.84 18.33
C LYS A 199 53.57 43.16 19.10
N ARG A 200 54.17 42.19 19.81
CA ARG A 200 55.46 42.39 20.52
C ARG A 200 56.58 42.79 19.55
N ALA A 201 56.67 42.11 18.41
CA ALA A 201 57.65 42.43 17.37
C ALA A 201 57.41 43.83 16.76
N GLN A 202 56.15 44.27 16.64
CA GLN A 202 55.81 45.64 16.22
C GLN A 202 56.21 46.66 17.30
N GLU A 203 55.90 46.42 18.57
CA GLU A 203 56.28 47.31 19.69
C GLU A 203 57.81 47.43 19.83
N GLU A 204 58.55 46.34 19.63
CA GLU A 204 60.02 46.34 19.60
C GLU A 204 60.58 47.09 18.38
N ALA A 205 59.99 46.89 17.19
CA ALA A 205 60.38 47.61 15.98
C ALA A 205 60.09 49.12 16.08
N GLU A 206 58.97 49.52 16.68
CA GLU A 206 58.63 50.93 16.95
C GLU A 206 59.60 51.55 17.97
N LYS A 207 59.99 50.81 19.01
CA LYS A 207 61.02 51.23 19.97
C LYS A 207 62.39 51.41 19.30
N LEU A 208 62.83 50.46 18.49
CA LEU A 208 64.09 50.54 17.73
C LEU A 208 64.07 51.68 16.69
N ALA A 209 62.92 51.94 16.06
CA ALA A 209 62.74 53.08 15.17
C ALA A 209 62.85 54.43 15.91
N LYS A 210 62.30 54.52 17.14
CA LYS A 210 62.43 55.69 18.00
C LYS A 210 63.87 55.90 18.47
N GLU A 211 64.56 54.85 18.92
CA GLU A 211 65.98 54.91 19.32
C GLU A 211 66.90 55.30 18.16
N ARG A 212 66.66 54.75 16.95
CA ARG A 212 67.36 55.20 15.73
C ARG A 212 67.11 56.68 15.46
N ARG A 213 65.86 57.15 15.57
CA ARG A 213 65.52 58.56 15.32
C ARG A 213 66.21 59.48 16.32
N GLU A 214 66.21 59.14 17.60
CA GLU A 214 66.91 59.91 18.65
C GLU A 214 68.42 59.95 18.41
N ALA A 215 69.01 58.84 17.92
CA ALA A 215 70.42 58.81 17.52
C ALA A 215 70.70 59.66 16.24
N GLU A 216 69.79 59.72 15.28
CA GLU A 216 69.91 60.57 14.10
C GLU A 216 69.77 62.07 14.43
N GLU A 217 68.81 62.44 15.29
CA GLU A 217 68.64 63.81 15.78
C GLU A 217 69.86 64.25 16.64
N ALA A 218 70.40 63.37 17.49
CA ALA A 218 71.62 63.64 18.26
C ALA A 218 72.88 63.78 17.37
N LYS A 219 73.00 62.96 16.32
CA LYS A 219 74.06 63.07 15.31
C LYS A 219 73.98 64.40 14.55
N GLU A 220 72.78 64.85 14.19
CA GLU A 220 72.59 66.14 13.51
C GLU A 220 72.94 67.31 14.44
N ALA A 221 72.56 67.25 15.73
CA ALA A 221 72.94 68.25 16.72
C ALA A 221 74.47 68.36 16.89
N LEU A 222 75.19 67.24 16.92
CA LEU A 222 76.66 67.21 16.94
C LEU A 222 77.28 67.84 15.68
N LEU A 223 76.71 67.57 14.50
CA LEU A 223 77.18 68.18 13.25
C LEU A 223 76.97 69.70 13.24
N ARG A 224 75.82 70.20 13.72
CA ARG A 224 75.57 71.65 13.86
C ARG A 224 76.56 72.30 14.85
N ALA A 225 76.76 71.69 16.02
CA ALA A 225 77.71 72.18 17.01
C ALA A 225 79.16 72.25 16.46
N SER A 226 79.58 71.23 15.70
CA SER A 226 80.91 71.23 15.04
C SER A 226 81.04 72.32 13.98
N HIS A 227 79.99 72.59 13.21
CA HIS A 227 79.96 73.63 12.18
C HIS A 227 79.98 75.04 12.80
N ASP A 228 79.24 75.26 13.90
CA ASP A 228 79.21 76.56 14.58
C ASP A 228 80.53 76.81 15.34
N GLN A 229 81.18 75.76 15.84
CA GLN A 229 82.58 75.83 16.33
C GLN A 229 83.56 76.21 15.21
N GLN A 230 83.41 75.66 14.00
CA GLN A 230 84.23 76.04 12.83
C GLN A 230 84.04 77.53 12.48
N LYS A 231 82.81 78.03 12.41
CA LYS A 231 82.53 79.46 12.20
C LYS A 231 83.16 80.35 13.27
N THR A 232 83.18 79.89 14.52
CA THR A 232 83.83 80.61 15.62
C THR A 232 85.36 80.64 15.45
N GLN A 233 85.97 79.56 14.94
CA GLN A 233 87.39 79.57 14.57
C GLN A 233 87.69 80.45 13.35
N GLU A 234 86.81 80.50 12.34
CA GLU A 234 86.95 81.40 11.19
C GLU A 234 86.87 82.88 11.61
N GLN A 235 85.97 83.22 12.53
CA GLN A 235 85.90 84.56 13.13
C GLN A 235 87.17 84.91 13.91
N LEU A 236 87.69 83.99 14.72
CA LEU A 236 88.94 84.20 15.46
C LEU A 236 90.15 84.32 14.52
N ALA A 237 90.16 83.58 13.40
CA ALA A 237 91.17 83.71 12.35
C ALA A 237 91.06 85.05 11.61
N ALA A 238 89.84 85.56 11.40
CA ALA A 238 89.61 86.89 10.82
C ALA A 238 90.03 88.03 11.76
N GLU A 239 89.76 87.94 13.06
CA GLU A 239 90.30 88.90 14.05
C GLU A 239 91.83 88.83 14.14
N MET A 240 92.42 87.63 14.12
CA MET A 240 93.88 87.48 14.07
C MET A 240 94.47 88.02 12.76
N ALA A 241 93.75 87.92 11.64
CA ALA A 241 94.12 88.54 10.37
C ALA A 241 93.97 90.07 10.40
N GLU A 242 92.93 90.64 11.03
CA GLU A 242 92.82 92.09 11.24
C GLU A 242 93.92 92.59 12.16
N LEU A 243 94.20 91.91 13.28
CA LEU A 243 95.30 92.25 14.18
C LEU A 243 96.66 92.14 13.49
N THR A 244 96.85 91.16 12.59
CA THR A 244 98.07 91.06 11.76
C THR A 244 98.13 92.15 10.70
N ALA A 245 97.01 92.52 10.10
CA ALA A 245 96.89 93.68 9.20
C ALA A 245 97.12 95.00 9.95
N ARG A 246 96.78 95.06 11.24
CA ARG A 246 96.96 96.24 12.09
C ARG A 246 98.36 96.34 12.68
N ILE A 247 98.99 95.21 12.97
CA ILE A 247 100.43 95.12 13.26
C ILE A 247 101.20 95.52 12.01
N THR A 248 100.91 94.97 10.83
CA THR A 248 101.58 95.40 9.59
C THR A 248 101.23 96.83 9.17
N GLN A 249 100.04 97.37 9.48
CA GLN A 249 99.78 98.81 9.34
C GLN A 249 100.56 99.66 10.35
N LEU A 250 100.78 99.18 11.58
CA LEU A 250 101.58 99.87 12.59
C LEU A 250 103.07 99.72 12.33
N GLU A 251 103.53 98.63 11.75
CA GLU A 251 104.89 98.42 11.25
C GLU A 251 105.10 99.18 9.95
N MET A 252 104.13 99.29 9.03
CA MET A 252 104.19 100.22 7.91
C MET A 252 104.13 101.68 8.38
N ALA A 253 103.35 102.01 9.41
CA ALA A 253 103.32 103.35 9.99
C ALA A 253 104.63 103.65 10.75
N ARG A 254 105.22 102.65 11.41
CA ARG A 254 106.56 102.75 12.00
C ARG A 254 107.60 102.88 10.90
N GLN A 255 107.56 102.07 9.86
CA GLN A 255 108.45 102.09 8.70
C GLN A 255 108.25 103.35 7.84
N LYS A 256 107.10 104.04 7.96
CA LYS A 256 106.77 105.35 7.37
C LYS A 256 107.07 106.55 8.29
N LYS A 257 107.23 106.33 9.61
CA LYS A 257 107.84 107.29 10.56
C LYS A 257 109.36 107.18 10.58
N GLU A 258 109.83 105.96 10.44
CA GLU A 258 111.17 105.53 10.07
C GLU A 258 111.36 105.75 8.56
N SER A 259 110.41 106.39 7.85
CA SER A 259 110.57 107.09 6.56
C SER A 259 110.47 108.63 6.72
N GLU A 260 109.71 109.16 7.67
CA GLU A 260 110.01 110.48 8.25
C GLU A 260 111.46 110.55 8.83
N ALA A 261 112.11 109.40 9.00
CA ALA A 261 113.57 109.24 8.99
C ALA A 261 114.10 108.77 7.61
N GLN A 262 114.00 107.49 7.26
CA GLN A 262 114.53 106.83 6.05
C GLN A 262 113.82 107.21 4.73
N GLU A 263 113.22 108.39 4.59
CA GLU A 263 112.72 108.98 3.34
C GLU A 263 113.19 110.43 3.21
N TRP A 264 113.31 111.14 4.34
CA TRP A 264 114.37 112.15 4.46
C TRP A 264 115.78 111.56 4.26
N GLN A 265 115.94 110.23 4.40
CA GLN A 265 117.14 109.44 4.10
C GLN A 265 117.01 108.52 2.84
N TYR A 266 115.80 108.10 2.40
CA TYR A 266 115.60 107.25 1.18
C TYR A 266 114.63 107.80 0.11
N LYS A 267 113.99 108.97 0.22
CA LYS A 267 113.79 109.86 -0.94
C LYS A 267 115.01 110.76 -1.17
N ALA A 268 115.98 110.69 -0.25
CA ALA A 268 117.39 110.85 -0.58
C ALA A 268 118.03 109.58 -1.23
N GLN A 269 117.31 108.43 -1.42
CA GLN A 269 117.86 107.13 -1.92
C GLN A 269 116.97 106.01 -2.70
N ARG A 270 115.59 105.97 -3.02
CA ARG A 270 114.71 105.09 -4.02
C ARG A 270 113.01 104.76 -4.19
N VAL A 271 111.95 103.89 -3.63
CA VAL A 271 110.29 103.74 -3.91
C VAL A 271 108.93 102.76 -3.29
N GLN A 272 107.84 101.96 -3.88
CA GLN A 272 106.19 101.69 -3.62
C GLN A 272 105.18 100.27 -3.56
N GLU A 273 103.73 100.13 -3.30
CA GLU A 273 102.46 99.13 -3.74
C GLU A 273 100.96 98.68 -2.95
N ASP A 274 99.79 97.93 -3.45
CA ASP A 274 98.21 97.67 -2.97
C ASP A 274 97.09 96.33 -3.23
N LEU A 275 95.68 96.14 -2.84
CA LEU A 275 94.55 94.91 -2.96
C LEU A 275 92.81 94.86 -2.79
N GLU A 276 91.85 93.74 -2.84
CA GLU A 276 90.19 93.50 -2.89
C GLU A 276 89.33 92.05 -2.52
N LYS A 277 87.96 91.46 -2.50
CA LYS A 277 86.30 91.50 -2.39
C LYS A 277 85.18 90.15 -2.45
N THR A 278 83.79 89.98 -1.99
CA THR A 278 82.67 88.73 -2.03
C THR A 278 80.95 88.71 -1.72
N LYS A 279 79.94 87.65 -1.88
CA LYS A 279 78.31 87.45 -1.53
C LYS A 279 77.25 86.08 -1.60
N GLU A 280 75.83 85.97 -1.27
CA GLU A 280 74.69 84.77 -1.02
C GLU A 280 72.99 84.86 -1.32
N GLU A 281 71.72 84.14 -1.12
CA GLU A 281 70.76 82.83 -0.73
C GLU A 281 69.05 82.86 -1.02
N LEU A 282 67.79 82.12 -0.81
CA LEU A 282 66.84 80.83 -0.36
C LEU A 282 65.13 80.78 -0.67
N LYS A 283 63.88 80.04 -0.42
CA LYS A 283 62.93 78.80 0.16
C LYS A 283 61.24 78.71 -0.22
N THR A 284 59.99 77.96 0.04
CA THR A 284 59.04 76.74 0.65
C THR A 284 57.39 76.58 0.18
N ALA A 285 56.12 75.84 0.45
CA ALA A 285 55.14 74.72 1.15
C ALA A 285 53.54 74.42 0.56
N MET A 286 52.27 73.70 0.84
CA MET A 286 51.26 72.65 1.63
C MET A 286 49.70 72.27 1.01
N SER A 287 48.42 71.58 1.30
CA SER A 287 47.35 70.66 2.17
C SER A 287 45.83 70.16 1.52
N THR A 288 44.56 69.48 1.83
CA THR A 288 43.58 68.47 2.72
C THR A 288 41.94 68.06 2.36
N PRO A 289 41.02 67.04 2.92
CA PRO A 289 39.56 66.40 2.50
C PRO A 289 38.22 65.77 3.44
N HIS A 290 36.97 65.14 3.01
CA HIS A 290 35.63 64.49 3.75
C HIS A 290 34.43 63.51 2.99
N VAL A 291 33.12 62.87 3.20
CA VAL A 291 31.72 62.49 4.04
C VAL A 291 30.64 61.24 3.51
N THR A 292 29.31 60.62 3.71
CA THR A 292 27.78 60.52 4.35
C THR A 292 26.71 59.14 4.30
N GLU A 293 25.28 59.00 4.66
CA GLU A 293 24.26 57.75 5.03
C GLU A 293 22.56 57.45 4.69
N PRO A 294 21.66 56.34 5.07
CA PRO A 294 20.16 55.79 4.63
C PRO A 294 18.86 55.01 5.52
N MET A 295 17.61 54.38 5.03
CA MET A 295 16.22 53.73 5.71
C MET A 295 15.18 52.55 5.00
N HIS A 296 13.86 51.86 5.18
CA HIS A 296 12.42 51.59 5.93
C HIS A 296 11.32 50.26 5.63
N SER A 297 9.96 49.95 6.11
CA SER A 297 8.90 48.66 5.97
C SER A 297 7.19 48.54 6.24
N GLU A 298 6.28 47.39 6.17
CA GLU A 298 4.62 47.16 6.19
C GLU A 298 3.61 45.80 6.66
N ASN A 299 2.25 45.41 6.25
CA ASN A 299 0.91 44.59 6.84
C ASN A 299 0.02 43.24 6.18
N GLU A 300 -1.26 42.49 6.34
CA GLU A 300 -2.73 42.20 7.06
C GLU A 300 -3.78 40.79 7.01
N HIS A 301 -5.26 40.65 6.96
CA HIS A 301 -6.52 39.67 7.47
C HIS A 301 -7.65 38.65 6.62
N ASP A 302 -8.89 37.85 6.79
CA ASP A 302 -10.08 37.10 7.69
C ASP A 302 -11.38 36.07 7.09
N ASP A 303 -12.53 35.38 7.76
CA ASP A 303 -13.69 34.24 7.31
C ASP A 303 -15.24 33.79 8.01
N GLU A 304 -16.30 32.87 7.54
CA GLU A 304 -17.71 32.19 8.09
C GLU A 304 -18.37 30.78 7.48
N GLN A 305 -19.17 29.84 8.16
CA GLN A 305 -19.69 28.42 7.71
C GLN A 305 -21.05 27.83 8.45
N ASP A 306 -21.93 26.74 8.28
CA ASP A 306 -22.37 25.48 7.46
C ASP A 306 -23.79 24.73 7.89
N GLU A 307 -24.43 23.64 7.26
CA GLU A 307 -25.81 22.97 7.58
C GLU A 307 -26.24 21.43 7.29
N ASN A 308 -26.93 20.73 8.25
CA ASN A 308 -28.01 19.63 8.31
C ASN A 308 -28.19 18.26 7.51
N ALA A 309 -28.76 17.20 8.17
CA ALA A 309 -29.23 15.90 7.58
C ALA A 309 -30.23 15.02 8.44
N ALA A 310 -30.98 14.03 7.85
CA ALA A 310 -31.93 13.03 8.48
C ALA A 310 -32.29 11.83 7.51
N GLU A 311 -33.16 10.78 7.68
CA GLU A 311 -34.13 10.20 8.68
C GLU A 311 -34.64 8.75 8.27
N ALA A 312 -35.39 8.02 9.14
CA ALA A 312 -36.57 7.11 8.89
C ALA A 312 -36.47 5.53 8.92
N SER A 313 -37.64 4.86 9.06
CA SER A 313 -37.89 3.46 9.54
C SER A 313 -38.99 2.67 8.77
N ALA A 314 -39.23 1.34 9.04
CA ALA A 314 -40.55 0.62 9.02
C ALA A 314 -40.45 -0.94 9.14
N GLU A 315 -41.59 -1.64 9.34
CA GLU A 315 -41.68 -3.03 9.83
C GLU A 315 -42.49 -4.07 8.98
N LEU A 316 -42.31 -5.36 9.35
CA LEU A 316 -43.28 -6.48 9.47
C LEU A 316 -44.18 -6.95 8.29
N ARG A 317 -44.29 -8.30 8.19
CA ARG A 317 -45.51 -9.04 7.78
C ARG A 317 -45.45 -10.52 8.18
N SER A 318 -46.60 -11.19 8.14
CA SER A 318 -46.81 -12.61 8.53
C SER A 318 -47.59 -13.37 7.45
N GLU A 319 -47.58 -14.71 7.48
CA GLU A 319 -48.15 -15.56 6.42
C GLU A 319 -48.83 -16.85 6.95
N ALA A 320 -49.63 -17.52 6.12
CA ALA A 320 -50.67 -18.47 6.54
C ALA A 320 -50.52 -19.92 6.02
N THR A 321 -51.24 -20.85 6.65
CA THR A 321 -51.08 -22.31 6.47
C THR A 321 -51.62 -22.85 5.13
N ILE A 322 -50.82 -23.68 4.46
CA ILE A 322 -50.98 -24.09 3.05
C ILE A 322 -51.68 -25.45 2.90
N LYS A 323 -52.59 -25.58 1.92
CA LYS A 323 -53.10 -26.89 1.43
C LYS A 323 -52.18 -27.42 0.32
N ASP A 324 -51.08 -28.08 0.71
CA ASP A 324 -49.98 -28.36 -0.21
C ASP A 324 -50.31 -29.40 -1.32
N ARG A 325 -50.08 -28.99 -2.58
CA ARG A 325 -50.07 -29.86 -3.78
C ARG A 325 -48.76 -29.74 -4.59
N SER A 326 -47.74 -29.09 -4.05
CA SER A 326 -46.47 -28.73 -4.71
C SER A 326 -45.76 -29.87 -5.46
N GLU A 327 -45.93 -31.13 -5.05
CA GLU A 327 -45.38 -32.28 -5.79
C GLU A 327 -45.97 -32.45 -7.21
N GLU A 328 -47.16 -31.95 -7.49
CA GLU A 328 -47.75 -31.92 -8.85
C GLU A 328 -47.21 -30.73 -9.67
N GLU A 329 -46.79 -29.64 -9.01
CA GLU A 329 -46.27 -28.40 -9.60
C GLU A 329 -44.73 -28.40 -9.74
N ARG A 330 -44.04 -29.46 -9.29
CA ARG A 330 -42.58 -29.59 -9.35
C ARG A 330 -42.01 -29.31 -10.76
N THR A 331 -41.08 -28.37 -10.81
CA THR A 331 -40.12 -28.16 -11.92
C THR A 331 -38.73 -28.58 -11.48
N THR A 332 -37.83 -28.77 -12.44
CA THR A 332 -36.43 -29.17 -12.18
C THR A 332 -35.59 -28.00 -11.65
N GLU A 333 -34.48 -28.29 -11.00
CA GLU A 333 -33.46 -27.30 -10.61
C GLU A 333 -32.94 -26.55 -11.84
N ALA A 334 -32.79 -27.23 -12.99
CA ALA A 334 -32.40 -26.61 -14.26
C ALA A 334 -33.46 -25.67 -14.88
N GLU A 335 -34.72 -25.74 -14.44
CA GLU A 335 -35.77 -24.78 -14.79
C GLU A 335 -35.87 -23.63 -13.78
N LYS A 336 -35.70 -23.94 -12.48
CA LYS A 336 -35.78 -22.95 -11.38
C LYS A 336 -34.56 -22.05 -11.29
N ASN A 337 -33.38 -22.59 -11.57
CA ASN A 337 -32.10 -21.98 -11.25
C ASN A 337 -31.36 -21.63 -12.54
N GLU A 338 -31.50 -20.38 -12.96
CA GLU A 338 -30.94 -19.86 -14.22
C GLU A 338 -29.41 -20.04 -14.29
N ARG A 339 -28.70 -20.01 -13.16
CA ARG A 339 -27.26 -20.29 -13.09
C ARG A 339 -26.94 -21.74 -13.42
N VAL A 340 -27.68 -22.70 -12.84
CA VAL A 340 -27.54 -24.14 -13.16
C VAL A 340 -27.86 -24.37 -14.64
N GLN A 341 -28.90 -23.73 -15.16
CA GLN A 341 -29.25 -23.81 -16.58
C GLN A 341 -28.13 -23.27 -17.50
N LYS A 342 -27.55 -22.12 -17.16
CA LYS A 342 -26.41 -21.52 -17.88
C LYS A 342 -25.17 -22.43 -17.84
N HIS A 343 -24.84 -22.98 -16.68
CA HIS A 343 -23.73 -23.92 -16.52
C HIS A 343 -23.93 -25.20 -17.37
N LEU A 344 -25.14 -25.80 -17.35
CA LEU A 344 -25.46 -26.99 -18.13
C LEU A 344 -25.40 -26.72 -19.65
N LYS A 345 -25.86 -25.55 -20.10
CA LYS A 345 -25.74 -25.10 -21.50
C LYS A 345 -24.29 -24.92 -21.93
N ALA A 346 -23.47 -24.26 -21.11
CA ALA A 346 -22.03 -24.08 -21.37
C ALA A 346 -21.30 -25.42 -21.47
N LEU A 347 -21.45 -26.28 -20.46
CA LEU A 347 -20.83 -27.61 -20.43
C LEU A 347 -21.28 -28.49 -21.61
N SER A 348 -22.54 -28.39 -22.03
CA SER A 348 -23.04 -29.09 -23.23
C SER A 348 -22.34 -28.60 -24.52
N SER A 349 -22.04 -27.30 -24.62
CA SER A 349 -21.33 -26.72 -25.76
C SER A 349 -19.83 -27.06 -25.75
N GLU A 350 -19.21 -27.10 -24.57
CA GLU A 350 -17.80 -27.49 -24.39
C GLU A 350 -17.58 -28.97 -24.75
N LEU A 351 -18.43 -29.85 -24.22
CA LEU A 351 -18.34 -31.30 -24.47
C LEU A 351 -18.74 -31.71 -25.89
N ALA A 352 -19.53 -30.90 -26.61
CA ALA A 352 -19.97 -31.22 -27.98
C ALA A 352 -18.77 -31.45 -28.94
N ASN A 353 -17.73 -30.63 -28.83
CA ASN A 353 -16.53 -30.72 -29.69
C ASN A 353 -15.68 -31.98 -29.43
N ALA A 354 -15.82 -32.58 -28.24
CA ALA A 354 -15.09 -33.80 -27.83
C ALA A 354 -15.98 -35.06 -27.87
N ARG A 355 -17.22 -34.95 -28.37
CA ARG A 355 -18.19 -36.05 -28.32
C ARG A 355 -17.95 -37.08 -29.42
N ASP A 356 -17.54 -38.28 -29.02
CA ASP A 356 -17.56 -39.44 -29.91
C ASP A 356 -18.98 -39.97 -30.09
N GLU A 357 -19.59 -39.65 -31.23
CA GLU A 357 -20.93 -40.09 -31.63
C GLU A 357 -21.07 -41.62 -31.72
N THR A 358 -19.97 -42.36 -31.99
CA THR A 358 -19.99 -43.83 -32.09
C THR A 358 -20.14 -44.53 -30.75
N LYS A 359 -19.86 -43.82 -29.64
CA LYS A 359 -19.91 -44.36 -28.27
C LYS A 359 -21.23 -44.10 -27.53
N LYS A 360 -22.25 -43.55 -28.21
CA LYS A 360 -23.59 -43.32 -27.62
C LYS A 360 -24.22 -44.63 -27.15
N THR A 361 -24.63 -44.68 -25.88
CA THR A 361 -25.42 -45.79 -25.33
C THR A 361 -26.89 -45.67 -25.69
N ALA A 362 -27.67 -46.75 -25.49
CA ALA A 362 -29.12 -46.72 -25.64
C ALA A 362 -29.78 -45.66 -24.73
N ASN A 363 -29.26 -45.46 -23.51
CA ASN A 363 -29.75 -44.43 -22.60
C ASN A 363 -29.46 -43.02 -23.12
N ASP A 364 -28.29 -42.78 -23.73
CA ASP A 364 -27.95 -41.46 -24.30
C ASP A 364 -28.89 -41.09 -25.45
N MET A 365 -29.28 -42.06 -26.27
CA MET A 365 -30.22 -41.86 -27.37
C MET A 365 -31.64 -41.57 -26.87
N ILE A 366 -32.12 -42.31 -25.86
CA ILE A 366 -33.44 -42.09 -25.24
C ILE A 366 -33.49 -40.74 -24.52
N HIS A 367 -32.46 -40.38 -23.76
CA HIS A 367 -32.38 -39.08 -23.08
C HIS A 367 -32.31 -37.93 -24.09
N ALA A 368 -31.52 -38.05 -25.16
CA ALA A 368 -31.46 -37.05 -26.22
C ALA A 368 -32.81 -36.84 -26.92
N GLU A 369 -33.57 -37.92 -27.17
CA GLU A 369 -34.92 -37.82 -27.74
C GLU A 369 -35.92 -37.19 -26.76
N ASN A 370 -35.86 -37.53 -25.47
CA ASN A 370 -36.69 -36.89 -24.45
C ASN A 370 -36.41 -35.37 -24.35
N MET A 371 -35.13 -34.98 -24.35
CA MET A 371 -34.72 -33.57 -24.38
C MET A 371 -35.16 -32.86 -25.67
N ARG A 372 -35.07 -33.51 -26.83
CA ARG A 372 -35.57 -33.00 -28.13
C ARG A 372 -37.10 -32.79 -28.12
N LEU A 373 -37.83 -33.63 -27.41
CA LEU A 373 -39.28 -33.53 -27.19
C LEU A 373 -39.66 -32.58 -26.03
N GLY A 374 -38.69 -31.89 -25.41
CA GLY A 374 -38.94 -30.96 -24.30
C GLY A 374 -39.41 -31.63 -23.00
N ARG A 375 -39.20 -32.94 -22.86
CA ARG A 375 -39.56 -33.74 -21.67
C ARG A 375 -38.50 -33.62 -20.59
N ASP A 376 -38.97 -33.65 -19.35
CA ASP A 376 -38.19 -33.88 -18.14
C ASP A 376 -38.94 -34.85 -17.22
N LYS A 377 -38.33 -35.22 -16.10
CA LYS A 377 -38.89 -36.12 -15.09
C LYS A 377 -40.30 -35.70 -14.63
N TYR A 378 -40.52 -34.43 -14.30
CA TYR A 378 -41.80 -33.96 -13.76
C TYR A 378 -42.86 -33.68 -14.83
N LYS A 379 -42.48 -33.16 -16.00
CA LYS A 379 -43.41 -33.09 -17.15
C LYS A 379 -43.90 -34.48 -17.56
N THR A 380 -42.99 -35.46 -17.64
CA THR A 380 -43.35 -36.86 -17.94
C THR A 380 -44.23 -37.46 -16.85
N LEU A 381 -43.87 -37.30 -15.57
CA LEU A 381 -44.70 -37.75 -14.45
C LEU A 381 -46.10 -37.10 -14.44
N ARG A 382 -46.23 -35.81 -14.80
CA ARG A 382 -47.55 -35.17 -14.99
C ARG A 382 -48.33 -35.82 -16.12
N GLN A 383 -47.71 -36.02 -17.29
CA GLN A 383 -48.36 -36.59 -18.47
C GLN A 383 -48.93 -37.99 -18.20
N ILE A 384 -48.12 -38.92 -17.69
CA ILE A 384 -48.51 -40.33 -17.46
C ILE A 384 -49.49 -40.54 -16.29
N ARG A 385 -49.79 -39.49 -15.53
CA ARG A 385 -50.74 -39.48 -14.40
C ARG A 385 -52.09 -38.85 -14.77
N GLN A 386 -52.26 -38.39 -16.01
CA GLN A 386 -53.52 -37.91 -16.56
C GLN A 386 -54.58 -39.03 -16.64
N GLY A 387 -55.83 -38.62 -16.88
CA GLY A 387 -56.97 -39.54 -16.93
C GLY A 387 -57.36 -40.13 -15.55
N ASN A 388 -58.36 -41.01 -15.60
CA ASN A 388 -58.83 -41.73 -14.42
C ASN A 388 -57.95 -42.97 -14.12
N THR A 389 -58.22 -43.71 -13.05
CA THR A 389 -57.40 -44.89 -12.69
C THR A 389 -57.73 -46.11 -13.54
N LYS A 390 -58.99 -46.32 -13.91
CA LYS A 390 -59.41 -47.41 -14.81
C LYS A 390 -58.69 -47.31 -16.16
N GLN A 391 -58.64 -46.13 -16.78
CA GLN A 391 -57.97 -45.88 -18.06
C GLN A 391 -56.50 -46.33 -18.06
N ARG A 392 -55.72 -45.92 -17.05
CA ARG A 392 -54.31 -46.31 -16.90
C ARG A 392 -54.09 -47.79 -16.57
N ILE A 393 -55.08 -48.47 -15.99
CA ILE A 393 -55.05 -49.93 -15.81
C ILE A 393 -55.39 -50.64 -17.13
N ASP A 394 -56.40 -50.16 -17.86
CA ASP A 394 -56.79 -50.71 -19.17
C ASP A 394 -55.67 -50.49 -20.21
N GLU A 395 -54.92 -49.38 -20.11
CA GLU A 395 -53.70 -49.08 -20.87
C GLU A 395 -52.55 -50.05 -20.53
N PHE A 396 -52.30 -50.33 -19.25
CA PHE A 396 -51.28 -51.30 -18.81
C PHE A 396 -51.54 -52.72 -19.31
N GLU A 397 -52.81 -53.14 -19.34
CA GLU A 397 -53.22 -54.42 -19.93
C GLU A 397 -53.30 -54.35 -21.47
N SER A 398 -53.12 -53.17 -22.09
CA SER A 398 -53.03 -53.00 -23.55
C SER A 398 -51.60 -53.22 -24.08
N MET A 399 -50.58 -52.89 -23.28
CA MET A 399 -49.15 -53.19 -23.51
C MET A 399 -48.86 -54.70 -23.58
#